data_AF-A0A9R0U741-F1
#
_entry.id   AF-A0A9R0U741-F1
#
_cell.length_a   1.000
_cell.length_b   1.000
_cell.length_c   1.000
_cell.angle_alpha   90.00
_cell.angle_beta   90.00
_cell.angle_gamma   90.00
#
_symmetry.space_group_name_H-M   'P 1'
#
loop_
_entity.id
_entity.type
_entity.pdbx_description
1 polymer ?
#
loop_
_entity_poly.entity_id
_entity_poly.type
_entity_poly.pdbx_seq_one_letter_code
_entity_poly.pdbx_strand_id
1 'polypeptide(L)'
;MLVTGVATGTAAAATVTVQTGALTYTCAFPGLTPQATMLTAQLDVTDLNPGQPFTVVPAATQVIPSNVRAFLRSSGYDAVRGSLGGSFTVSGAAPASGSVGGEFPEQPIGTTGSITLHVAGPVQTFTAEPAGTVAFAMGPGLSDGLQLHRASTGTWVVWSVSCPLKVTNPAQNVSFQPAIVIG
;
A
#
# COMPACT_ATOMS: atom_id res chain seq x y z
N MET A 1 -24.24 48.92 -20.78
CA MET A 1 -24.66 47.76 -19.97
C MET A 1 -23.56 46.72 -20.09
N LEU A 2 -22.64 46.66 -19.12
CA LEU A 2 -21.51 45.73 -19.13
C LEU A 2 -21.85 44.57 -18.19
N VAL A 3 -21.99 43.36 -18.74
CA VAL A 3 -22.26 42.14 -17.95
C VAL A 3 -20.92 41.58 -17.50
N THR A 4 -20.60 41.69 -16.21
CA THR A 4 -19.45 41.01 -15.60
C THR A 4 -19.82 39.55 -15.34
N GLY A 5 -19.34 38.65 -16.21
CA GLY A 5 -19.40 37.21 -15.97
C GLY A 5 -18.50 36.82 -14.82
N VAL A 6 -19.09 36.33 -13.72
CA VAL A 6 -18.36 35.65 -12.64
C VAL A 6 -18.04 34.25 -13.15
N ALA A 7 -16.77 34.02 -13.51
CA ALA A 7 -16.27 32.67 -13.71
C ALA A 7 -16.10 32.02 -12.35
N THR A 8 -17.06 31.17 -11.96
CA THR A 8 -16.91 30.23 -10.85
C THR A 8 -15.88 29.18 -11.26
N GLY A 9 -14.59 29.45 -11.03
CA GLY A 9 -13.58 28.41 -11.10
C GLY A 9 -13.84 27.40 -9.99
N THR A 10 -14.09 26.14 -10.36
CA THR A 10 -14.17 25.03 -9.41
C THR A 10 -12.85 24.99 -8.64
N ALA A 11 -12.88 25.26 -7.34
CA ALA A 11 -11.70 25.11 -6.50
C ALA A 11 -11.27 23.64 -6.56
N ALA A 12 -10.07 23.37 -7.07
CA ALA A 12 -9.50 22.04 -6.98
C ALA A 12 -9.30 21.72 -5.49
N ALA A 13 -9.89 20.63 -5.02
CA ALA A 13 -9.70 20.17 -3.66
C ALA A 13 -8.21 19.91 -3.42
N ALA A 14 -7.68 20.48 -2.34
CA ALA A 14 -6.29 20.28 -1.99
C ALA A 14 -6.06 18.79 -1.69
N THR A 15 -5.14 18.17 -2.42
CA THR A 15 -4.69 16.80 -2.13
C THR A 15 -3.56 16.85 -1.12
N VAL A 16 -3.69 16.08 -0.05
CA VAL A 16 -2.66 15.88 0.97
C VAL A 16 -2.15 14.45 0.84
N THR A 17 -0.89 14.29 0.44
CA THR A 17 -0.23 12.99 0.39
C THR A 17 0.42 12.70 1.74
N VAL A 18 0.09 11.55 2.33
CA VAL A 18 0.72 11.03 3.54
C VAL A 18 1.34 9.67 3.26
N GLN A 19 2.48 9.38 3.89
CA GLN A 19 3.25 8.16 3.62
C GLN A 19 3.82 7.56 4.91
N THR A 20 3.98 6.24 4.94
CA THR A 20 4.81 5.61 5.96
C THR A 20 6.29 5.76 5.63
N GLY A 21 7.15 5.58 6.63
CA GLY A 21 8.53 5.17 6.37
C GLY A 21 8.59 3.76 5.74
N ALA A 22 9.80 3.26 5.53
CA ALA A 22 10.00 1.87 5.11
C ALA A 22 9.69 0.92 6.29
N LEU A 23 8.60 0.18 6.18
CA LEU A 23 8.18 -0.83 7.16
C LEU A 23 8.72 -2.19 6.77
N THR A 24 9.30 -2.92 7.72
CA THR A 24 9.74 -4.30 7.50
C THR A 24 8.65 -5.28 7.91
N TYR A 25 8.26 -6.16 6.99
CA TYR A 25 7.38 -7.30 7.25
C TYR A 25 8.16 -8.61 7.11
N THR A 26 7.75 -9.64 7.84
CA THR A 26 8.38 -10.97 7.79
C THR A 26 7.47 -11.92 7.02
N CYS A 27 7.75 -12.11 5.74
CA CYS A 27 6.94 -12.90 4.83
C CYS A 27 7.33 -14.38 4.80
N ALA A 28 6.34 -15.26 4.91
CA ALA A 28 6.50 -16.71 4.83
C ALA A 28 6.34 -17.20 3.38
N PHE A 29 7.41 -17.08 2.58
CA PHE A 29 7.43 -17.64 1.22
C PHE A 29 7.56 -19.17 1.24
N PRO A 30 6.73 -19.91 0.49
CA PRO A 30 6.85 -21.36 0.37
C PRO A 30 8.27 -21.82 0.00
N GLY A 31 8.81 -22.78 0.77
CA GLY A 31 10.15 -23.35 0.54
C GLY A 31 11.33 -22.53 1.07
N LEU A 32 11.07 -21.39 1.71
CA LEU A 32 12.09 -20.56 2.35
C LEU A 32 11.81 -20.39 3.85
N THR A 33 12.85 -20.14 4.64
CA THR A 33 12.66 -19.57 5.98
C THR A 33 11.99 -18.19 5.85
N PRO A 34 11.29 -17.68 6.87
CA PRO A 34 10.65 -16.36 6.78
C PRO A 34 11.63 -15.25 6.38
N GLN A 35 11.20 -14.38 5.47
CA GLN A 35 12.05 -13.37 4.82
C GLN A 35 11.59 -11.97 5.14
N ALA A 36 12.53 -11.07 5.40
CA ALA A 36 12.24 -9.67 5.60
C ALA A 36 11.96 -8.99 4.24
N THR A 37 10.74 -8.50 4.05
CA THR A 37 10.35 -7.63 2.93
C THR A 37 10.17 -6.21 3.44
N MET A 38 10.40 -5.23 2.56
CA MET A 38 10.13 -3.83 2.89
C MET A 38 8.84 -3.39 2.21
N LEU A 39 8.05 -2.57 2.90
CA LEU A 39 6.84 -1.95 2.37
C LEU A 39 6.89 -0.45 2.66
N THR A 40 6.59 0.35 1.64
CA THR A 40 6.21 1.76 1.82
C THR A 40 4.78 1.93 1.34
N ALA A 41 3.92 2.50 2.18
CA ALA A 41 2.54 2.82 1.81
C ALA A 41 2.34 4.34 1.70
N GLN A 42 1.44 4.74 0.81
CA GLN A 42 1.03 6.10 0.56
C GLN A 42 -0.50 6.18 0.57
N LEU A 43 -1.04 7.27 1.10
CA LEU A 43 -2.44 7.63 0.98
C LEU A 43 -2.52 9.05 0.42
N ASP A 44 -3.25 9.22 -0.69
CA ASP A 44 -3.62 10.53 -1.19
C ASP A 44 -5.01 10.88 -0.65
N VAL A 45 -5.07 11.92 0.17
CA VAL A 45 -6.28 12.39 0.84
C VAL A 45 -6.81 13.62 0.13
N THR A 46 -8.06 13.62 -0.32
CA THR A 46 -8.70 14.78 -0.97
C THR A 46 -9.99 15.15 -0.26
N ASP A 47 -10.40 16.42 -0.40
CA ASP A 47 -11.68 16.92 0.13
C ASP A 47 -11.81 16.81 1.66
N LEU A 48 -10.67 16.86 2.38
CA LEU A 48 -10.70 16.77 3.84
C LEU A 48 -11.21 18.08 4.45
N ASN A 49 -12.46 18.05 4.88
CA ASN A 49 -13.13 19.16 5.56
C ASN A 49 -13.78 18.68 6.88
N PRO A 50 -13.83 19.52 7.92
CA PRO A 50 -14.42 19.14 9.21
C PRO A 50 -15.86 18.64 9.08
N GLY A 51 -16.15 17.47 9.64
CA GLY A 51 -17.49 16.87 9.62
C GLY A 51 -18.00 16.42 8.25
N GLN A 52 -17.19 16.46 7.19
CA GLN A 52 -17.59 16.13 5.82
C GLN A 52 -16.94 14.83 5.33
N PRO A 53 -17.54 14.18 4.31
CA PRO A 53 -16.88 13.10 3.59
C PRO A 53 -15.61 13.59 2.88
N PHE A 54 -14.58 12.76 2.90
CA PHE A 54 -13.32 12.95 2.21
C PHE A 54 -12.89 11.63 1.56
N THR A 55 -11.98 11.73 0.59
CA THR A 55 -11.54 10.58 -0.21
C THR A 55 -10.11 10.21 0.13
N VAL A 56 -9.82 8.90 0.13
CA VAL A 56 -8.49 8.33 0.34
C VAL A 56 -8.17 7.38 -0.81
N VAL A 57 -7.05 7.60 -1.49
CA VAL A 57 -6.52 6.71 -2.53
C VAL A 57 -5.24 6.05 -2.01
N PRO A 58 -5.26 4.74 -1.69
CA PRO A 58 -4.09 4.06 -1.19
C PRO A 58 -3.17 3.57 -2.32
N ALA A 59 -1.86 3.61 -2.10
CA ALA A 59 -0.86 2.94 -2.91
C ALA A 59 0.18 2.29 -2.00
N ALA A 60 0.80 1.21 -2.46
CA ALA A 60 1.88 0.56 -1.74
C ALA A 60 2.95 0.04 -2.70
N THR A 61 4.19 0.09 -2.22
CA THR A 61 5.35 -0.48 -2.89
C THR A 61 6.00 -1.49 -1.96
N GLN A 62 6.06 -2.74 -2.39
CA GLN A 62 6.70 -3.84 -1.68
C GLN A 62 8.00 -4.22 -2.37
N VAL A 63 9.07 -4.39 -1.59
CA VAL A 63 10.37 -4.83 -2.06
C VAL A 63 10.65 -6.21 -1.48
N ILE A 64 10.62 -7.20 -2.36
CA ILE A 64 10.97 -8.59 -2.06
C ILE A 64 12.50 -8.74 -2.20
N PRO A 65 13.18 -9.29 -1.19
CA PRO A 65 14.64 -9.29 -1.14
C PRO A 65 15.27 -10.20 -2.20
N SER A 66 16.55 -9.93 -2.48
CA SER A 66 17.30 -10.58 -3.57
C SER A 66 17.46 -12.09 -3.41
N ASN A 67 17.43 -12.61 -2.18
CA ASN A 67 17.50 -14.05 -1.90
C ASN A 67 16.19 -14.78 -2.26
N VAL A 68 15.03 -14.16 -2.05
CA VAL A 68 13.74 -14.71 -2.54
C VAL A 68 13.74 -14.71 -4.06
N ARG A 69 14.15 -13.61 -4.70
CA ARG A 69 14.32 -13.54 -6.17
C ARG A 69 15.24 -14.65 -6.69
N ALA A 70 16.41 -14.83 -6.07
CA ALA A 70 17.37 -15.86 -6.46
C ALA A 70 16.77 -17.26 -6.32
N PHE A 71 16.06 -17.54 -5.23
CA PHE A 71 15.35 -18.81 -5.02
C PHE A 71 14.30 -19.05 -6.11
N LEU A 72 13.44 -18.07 -6.41
CA LEU A 72 12.42 -18.16 -7.46
C LEU A 72 13.06 -18.48 -8.83
N ARG A 73 14.12 -17.76 -9.20
CA ARG A 73 14.87 -18.04 -10.45
C ARG A 73 15.46 -19.43 -10.46
N SER A 74 16.11 -19.87 -9.37
CA SER A 74 16.68 -21.22 -9.27
C SER A 74 15.62 -22.32 -9.33
N SER A 75 14.39 -22.00 -8.92
CA SER A 75 13.23 -22.89 -8.97
C SER A 75 12.53 -22.89 -10.36
N GLY A 76 13.08 -22.17 -11.33
CA GLY A 76 12.57 -22.13 -12.71
C GLY A 76 11.44 -21.12 -12.95
N TYR A 77 11.20 -20.19 -12.03
CA TYR A 77 10.23 -19.11 -12.22
C TYR A 77 10.88 -17.90 -12.93
N ASP A 78 10.15 -17.25 -13.83
CA ASP A 78 10.65 -16.14 -14.65
C ASP A 78 9.73 -14.92 -14.71
N ALA A 79 8.48 -15.02 -14.26
CA ALA A 79 7.59 -13.88 -14.08
C ALA A 79 6.71 -14.03 -12.83
N VAL A 80 6.22 -12.91 -12.32
CA VAL A 80 5.29 -12.83 -11.19
C VAL A 80 4.18 -11.83 -11.48
N ARG A 81 2.96 -12.14 -11.05
CA ARG A 81 1.81 -11.24 -11.01
C ARG A 81 0.98 -11.54 -9.75
N GLY A 82 -0.06 -10.77 -9.49
CA GLY A 82 -1.03 -11.12 -8.45
C GLY A 82 -1.41 -9.93 -7.62
N SER A 83 -1.58 -10.14 -6.31
CA SER A 83 -2.14 -9.14 -5.42
C SER A 83 -1.40 -8.98 -4.11
N LEU A 84 -1.51 -7.79 -3.55
CA LEU A 84 -1.11 -7.47 -2.19
C LEU A 84 -2.33 -6.94 -1.44
N GLY A 85 -2.50 -7.36 -0.20
CA GLY A 85 -3.58 -6.94 0.69
C GLY A 85 -3.07 -6.59 2.07
N GLY A 86 -3.63 -5.56 2.66
CA GLY A 86 -3.32 -5.06 3.99
C GLY A 86 -4.41 -4.12 4.48
N SER A 87 -4.28 -3.68 5.73
CA SER A 87 -5.20 -2.71 6.33
C SER A 87 -4.43 -1.54 6.92
N PHE A 88 -5.11 -0.42 7.11
CA PHE A 88 -4.65 0.69 7.92
C PHE A 88 -5.77 1.14 8.85
N THR A 89 -5.42 1.67 10.01
CA THR A 89 -6.36 2.29 10.95
C THR A 89 -6.46 3.78 10.70
N VAL A 90 -7.60 4.37 11.03
CA VAL A 90 -7.87 5.80 10.94
C VAL A 90 -8.36 6.30 12.30
N SER A 91 -7.77 7.38 12.79
CA SER A 91 -8.28 8.14 13.93
C SER A 91 -8.82 9.49 13.47
N GLY A 92 -9.84 10.03 14.15
CA GLY A 92 -10.45 11.32 13.78
C GLY A 92 -11.39 11.24 12.57
N ALA A 93 -11.78 10.04 12.15
CA ALA A 93 -12.72 9.80 11.05
C ALA A 93 -13.40 8.43 11.16
N ALA A 94 -14.52 8.26 10.44
CA ALA A 94 -15.23 7.01 10.26
C ALA A 94 -15.32 6.61 8.78
N PRO A 95 -15.17 5.33 8.40
CA PRO A 95 -14.86 4.18 9.25
C PRO A 95 -13.45 4.25 9.86
N ALA A 96 -13.23 3.58 11.00
CA ALA A 96 -11.95 3.63 11.74
C ALA A 96 -10.82 2.80 11.09
N SER A 97 -11.04 2.27 9.90
CA SER A 97 -10.06 1.47 9.16
C SER A 97 -10.34 1.49 7.67
N GLY A 98 -9.27 1.36 6.88
CA GLY A 98 -9.34 1.14 5.45
C GLY A 98 -8.43 -0.02 5.02
N SER A 99 -8.44 -0.27 3.72
CA SER A 99 -7.60 -1.28 3.07
C SER A 99 -6.50 -0.63 2.25
N VAL A 100 -5.32 -1.25 2.24
CA VAL A 100 -4.24 -0.91 1.33
C VAL A 100 -3.90 -2.16 0.54
N GLY A 101 -3.70 -2.00 -0.77
CA GLY A 101 -3.43 -3.14 -1.63
C GLY A 101 -4.34 -3.21 -2.84
N GLY A 102 -3.95 -4.02 -3.79
CA GLY A 102 -4.58 -4.17 -5.09
C GLY A 102 -3.84 -5.22 -5.92
N GLU A 103 -4.22 -5.33 -7.18
CA GLU A 103 -3.56 -6.19 -8.14
C GLU A 103 -2.35 -5.48 -8.76
N PHE A 104 -1.32 -6.24 -9.08
CA PHE A 104 -0.19 -5.81 -9.89
C PHE A 104 -0.09 -6.69 -11.15
N PRO A 105 0.25 -6.10 -12.31
CA PRO A 105 0.35 -6.83 -13.56
C PRO A 105 1.55 -7.79 -13.55
N GLU A 106 1.65 -8.59 -14.60
CA GLU A 106 2.82 -9.42 -14.84
C GLU A 106 4.11 -8.60 -14.93
N GLN A 107 5.11 -9.04 -14.19
CA GLN A 107 6.44 -8.47 -14.18
C GLN A 107 7.49 -9.60 -14.31
N PRO A 108 8.52 -9.41 -15.13
CA PRO A 108 9.60 -10.38 -15.24
C PRO A 108 10.41 -10.43 -13.94
N ILE A 109 10.78 -11.65 -13.51
CA ILE A 109 11.73 -11.86 -12.42
C ILE A 109 13.14 -11.72 -13.01
N GLY A 110 13.82 -10.62 -12.67
CA GLY A 110 15.18 -10.36 -13.10
C GLY A 110 16.21 -11.38 -12.57
N THR A 111 17.42 -11.32 -13.12
CA THR A 111 18.55 -12.18 -12.69
C THR A 111 19.33 -11.59 -11.51
N THR A 112 19.20 -10.29 -11.25
CA THR A 112 19.87 -9.52 -10.17
C THR A 112 18.87 -8.62 -9.43
N GLY A 113 19.29 -7.96 -8.34
CA GLY A 113 18.47 -7.00 -7.59
C GLY A 113 17.35 -7.57 -6.68
N SER A 114 16.40 -6.74 -6.29
CA SER A 114 15.15 -7.14 -5.62
C SER A 114 14.02 -7.29 -6.64
N ILE A 115 12.87 -7.80 -6.21
CA ILE A 115 11.61 -7.65 -6.97
C ILE A 115 10.85 -6.52 -6.30
N THR A 116 10.43 -5.52 -7.09
CA THR A 116 9.66 -4.38 -6.59
C THR A 116 8.26 -4.44 -7.16
N LEU A 117 7.27 -4.66 -6.29
CA LEU A 117 5.87 -4.74 -6.64
C LEU A 117 5.19 -3.44 -6.25
N HIS A 118 4.40 -2.87 -7.16
CA HIS A 118 3.62 -1.67 -6.91
C HIS A 118 2.14 -1.98 -7.09
N VAL A 119 1.33 -1.56 -6.12
CA VAL A 119 -0.12 -1.71 -6.15
C VAL A 119 -0.78 -0.38 -5.86
N ALA A 120 -1.82 -0.09 -6.61
CA ALA A 120 -2.79 0.95 -6.30
C ALA A 120 -4.05 0.25 -5.77
N GLY A 121 -4.53 0.70 -4.62
CA GLY A 121 -5.78 0.19 -4.06
C GLY A 121 -6.99 1.03 -4.45
N PRO A 122 -8.19 0.54 -4.14
CA PRO A 122 -9.42 1.23 -4.50
C PRO A 122 -9.56 2.53 -3.72
N VAL A 123 -10.21 3.50 -4.36
CA VAL A 123 -10.67 4.74 -3.74
C VAL A 123 -11.61 4.41 -2.58
N GLN A 124 -11.38 5.02 -1.43
CA GLN A 124 -12.18 4.83 -0.22
C GLN A 124 -12.69 6.17 0.29
N THR A 125 -13.89 6.17 0.88
CA THR A 125 -14.51 7.37 1.45
C THR A 125 -14.60 7.24 2.96
N PHE A 126 -14.25 8.32 3.63
CA PHE A 126 -14.31 8.47 5.08
C PHE A 126 -15.05 9.76 5.42
N THR A 127 -15.59 9.88 6.63
CA THR A 127 -16.17 11.11 7.15
C THR A 127 -15.31 11.59 8.30
N ALA A 128 -14.78 12.80 8.17
CA ALA A 128 -13.97 13.43 9.21
C ALA A 128 -14.82 13.77 10.45
N GLU A 129 -14.19 13.74 11.62
CA GLU A 129 -14.79 14.34 12.81
C GLU A 129 -14.92 15.87 12.66
N PRO A 130 -15.79 16.53 13.46
CA PRO A 130 -16.00 17.98 13.38
C PRO A 130 -14.78 18.83 13.72
N ALA A 131 -13.78 18.29 14.41
CA ALA A 131 -12.53 18.94 14.74
C ALA A 131 -11.48 17.90 15.17
N GLY A 132 -10.20 18.28 15.14
CA GLY A 132 -9.11 17.48 15.70
C GLY A 132 -8.01 17.17 14.70
N THR A 133 -7.59 15.92 14.63
CA THR A 133 -6.53 15.47 13.73
C THR A 133 -6.92 14.13 13.13
N VAL A 134 -6.88 14.05 11.80
CA VAL A 134 -6.94 12.77 11.10
C VAL A 134 -5.53 12.22 10.99
N ALA A 135 -5.37 10.99 11.45
CA ALA A 135 -4.12 10.26 11.38
C ALA A 135 -4.38 8.82 10.94
N PHE A 136 -3.41 8.27 10.21
CA PHE A 136 -3.45 6.92 9.68
C PHE A 136 -2.29 6.12 10.23
N ALA A 137 -2.47 4.81 10.40
CA ALA A 137 -1.39 3.90 10.74
C ALA A 137 -1.54 2.55 10.03
N MET A 138 -0.44 2.02 9.52
CA MET A 138 -0.43 0.70 8.88
C MET A 138 -0.77 -0.41 9.88
N GLY A 139 -1.57 -1.37 9.42
CA GLY A 139 -1.97 -2.54 10.19
C GLY A 139 -0.83 -3.54 10.41
N PRO A 140 -1.04 -4.54 11.28
CA PRO A 140 0.02 -5.44 11.73
C PRO A 140 0.40 -6.55 10.75
N GLY A 141 -0.26 -6.66 9.60
CA GLY A 141 -0.01 -7.75 8.66
C GLY A 141 -0.45 -7.43 7.24
N LEU A 142 0.24 -8.09 6.31
CA LEU A 142 -0.09 -8.14 4.89
C LEU A 142 -0.31 -9.58 4.45
N SER A 143 -1.01 -9.72 3.33
CA SER A 143 -1.23 -10.96 2.61
C SER A 143 -0.93 -10.76 1.13
N ASP A 144 -0.05 -11.58 0.56
CA ASP A 144 0.22 -11.55 -0.88
C ASP A 144 -0.37 -12.80 -1.55
N GLY A 145 -1.12 -12.59 -2.63
CA GLY A 145 -1.58 -13.63 -3.54
C GLY A 145 -0.71 -13.63 -4.80
N LEU A 146 0.44 -14.31 -4.75
CA LEU A 146 1.39 -14.33 -5.86
C LEU A 146 1.01 -15.43 -6.86
N GLN A 147 1.16 -15.13 -8.14
CA GLN A 147 1.13 -16.11 -9.21
C GLN A 147 2.50 -16.08 -9.89
N LEU A 148 3.17 -17.22 -9.94
CA LEU A 148 4.53 -17.36 -10.47
C LEU A 148 4.51 -18.16 -11.76
N HIS A 149 5.07 -17.61 -12.83
CA HIS A 149 5.17 -18.27 -14.12
C HIS A 149 6.39 -19.20 -14.17
N ARG A 150 6.17 -20.45 -14.57
CA ARG A 150 7.21 -21.47 -14.69
C ARG A 150 7.72 -21.52 -16.13
N ALA A 151 8.98 -21.12 -16.33
CA ALA A 151 9.61 -20.98 -17.64
C ALA A 151 9.55 -22.26 -18.49
N SER A 152 9.73 -23.43 -17.85
CA SER A 152 9.82 -24.71 -18.54
C SER A 152 8.47 -25.23 -19.06
N THR A 153 7.36 -24.82 -18.47
CA THR A 153 6.02 -25.37 -18.75
C THR A 153 5.01 -24.32 -19.23
N GLY A 154 5.32 -23.03 -19.10
CA GLY A 154 4.39 -21.95 -19.45
C GLY A 154 3.22 -21.81 -18.48
N THR A 155 3.30 -22.42 -17.28
CA THR A 155 2.18 -22.49 -16.34
C THR A 155 2.36 -21.53 -15.16
N TRP A 156 1.24 -21.05 -14.62
CA TRP A 156 1.21 -20.21 -13.43
C TRP A 156 0.95 -21.05 -12.18
N VAL A 157 1.75 -20.82 -11.14
CA VAL A 157 1.62 -21.47 -9.83
C VAL A 157 1.23 -20.42 -8.80
N VAL A 158 0.15 -20.67 -8.06
CA VAL A 158 -0.35 -19.75 -7.03
C VAL A 158 0.34 -19.99 -5.70
N TRP A 159 0.85 -18.93 -5.09
CA TRP A 159 1.39 -18.89 -3.75
C TRP A 159 0.61 -17.89 -2.89
N SER A 160 0.27 -18.31 -1.67
CA SER A 160 -0.27 -17.43 -0.63
C SER A 160 0.82 -17.16 0.38
N VAL A 161 1.14 -15.88 0.59
CA VAL A 161 2.22 -15.44 1.49
C VAL A 161 1.60 -14.59 2.59
N SER A 162 1.86 -14.96 3.84
CA SER A 162 1.51 -14.13 5.01
C SER A 162 2.74 -13.37 5.48
N CYS A 163 2.53 -12.09 5.78
CA CYS A 163 3.59 -11.15 6.11
C CYS A 163 3.22 -10.36 7.37
N PRO A 164 3.43 -10.90 8.59
CA PRO A 164 3.31 -10.12 9.82
C PRO A 164 4.36 -9.00 9.90
N LEU A 165 3.99 -7.88 10.51
CA LEU A 165 4.91 -6.77 10.79
C LEU A 165 6.07 -7.26 11.66
N LYS A 166 7.30 -6.95 11.27
CA LYS A 166 8.47 -7.36 12.04
C LYS A 166 8.52 -6.60 13.37
N VAL A 167 8.54 -7.35 14.47
CA VAL A 167 8.79 -6.79 15.80
C VAL A 167 10.25 -6.35 15.88
N THR A 168 10.48 -5.11 16.31
CA THR A 168 11.80 -4.49 16.43
C THR A 168 11.88 -3.75 17.77
N ASN A 169 13.10 -3.43 18.21
CA ASN A 169 13.34 -2.61 19.41
C ASN A 169 14.38 -1.52 19.07
N PRO A 170 14.00 -0.23 19.00
CA PRO A 170 12.64 0.30 19.22
C PRO A 170 11.65 -0.18 18.16
N ALA A 171 10.35 -0.11 18.47
CA ALA A 171 9.29 -0.49 17.54
C ALA A 171 9.30 0.40 16.27
N GLN A 172 8.93 -0.19 15.13
CA GLN A 172 8.81 0.55 13.87
C GLN A 172 7.67 1.57 13.96
N ASN A 173 7.88 2.77 13.44
CA ASN A 173 6.82 3.76 13.32
C ASN A 173 5.90 3.41 12.14
N VAL A 174 4.68 2.92 12.45
CA VAL A 174 3.66 2.54 11.46
C VAL A 174 2.77 3.70 11.01
N SER A 175 2.93 4.89 11.60
CA SER A 175 2.12 6.05 11.27
C SER A 175 2.43 6.59 9.88
N PHE A 176 1.39 7.00 9.17
CA PHE A 176 1.55 7.85 7.99
C PHE A 176 1.86 9.27 8.43
N GLN A 177 2.76 9.93 7.72
CA GLN A 177 3.18 11.29 7.98
C GLN A 177 3.04 12.17 6.72
N PRO A 178 2.71 13.46 6.88
CA PRO A 178 2.34 14.14 8.13
C PRO A 178 0.94 13.73 8.65
N ALA A 179 0.65 14.01 9.93
CA ALA A 179 -0.73 13.98 10.42
C ALA A 179 -1.49 15.23 9.92
N ILE A 180 -2.79 15.12 9.67
CA ILE A 180 -3.58 16.19 9.04
C ILE A 180 -4.48 16.84 10.09
N VAL A 181 -4.25 18.12 10.36
CA VAL A 181 -5.06 18.91 11.32
C VAL A 181 -6.36 19.34 10.66
N ILE A 182 -7.46 19.22 11.40
CA ILE A 182 -8.81 19.61 10.98
C ILE A 182 -9.32 20.62 12.01
N GLY A 183 -9.54 21.86 11.58
CA GLY A 183 -9.99 22.97 12.44
C GLY A 183 -10.88 23.94 11.69
#